data_AF-A0A5M9NUL4-F1
#
_entry.id   AF-A0A5M9NUL4-F1
#
_cell.length_a   1.000
_cell.length_b   1.000
_cell.length_c   1.000
_cell.angle_alpha   90.00
_cell.angle_beta   90.00
_cell.angle_gamma   90.00
#
_symmetry.space_group_name_H-M   'P 1'
#
loop_
_entity.id
_entity.type
_entity.pdbx_description
1 polymer ?
#
loop_
_entity_poly.entity_id
_entity_poly.type
_entity_poly.pdbx_seq_one_letter_code
_entity_poly.pdbx_strand_id
1 'polypeptide(L)'
;MSKCKRNNVILALSLLIVFLIGAFTTMGYRAKSLAKETRDPRNYYFVITGEKTICKIDSVTNQIVSRINVEGRPEDIRVSPDGKTLAVVVLNIKDEDDNGFILFYNVQNDKLVKKLQIGRHPSRIAFVPNRNYIMVTNTKDNDISLIDSENYIVLQPISTGRRPKALCLSADGKCCYVANTGEDTITVVDMENFKKVKKLRVGRYPTDISLNKDSGNIMVTLSKEKAVALVNPRRSGIQKVNLTDIPKNICR
;
A
#
# COMPACT_ATOMS: atom_id res chain seq x y z
N MET A 1 2.37 -75.19 48.57
CA MET A 1 1.75 -76.51 48.26
C MET A 1 0.34 -76.28 47.74
N SER A 2 -0.01 -76.95 46.63
CA SER A 2 -1.37 -77.26 46.14
C SER A 2 -2.26 -76.07 45.69
N LYS A 3 -2.53 -75.88 44.38
CA LYS A 3 -3.67 -76.43 43.57
C LYS A 3 -5.04 -76.03 44.13
N CYS A 4 -6.12 -75.76 43.40
CA CYS A 4 -6.50 -75.68 41.98
C CYS A 4 -8.05 -75.51 41.99
N LYS A 5 -8.63 -74.72 41.08
CA LYS A 5 -9.92 -74.91 40.33
C LYS A 5 -10.55 -73.54 40.01
N ARG A 6 -10.52 -73.08 38.75
CA ARG A 6 -11.47 -73.33 37.63
C ARG A 6 -12.90 -72.84 37.91
N ASN A 7 -13.35 -71.79 37.21
CA ASN A 7 -14.37 -71.92 36.15
C ASN A 7 -14.70 -70.59 35.43
N ASN A 8 -14.62 -70.67 34.10
CA ASN A 8 -15.40 -70.05 33.02
C ASN A 8 -16.33 -68.86 33.31
N VAL A 9 -16.18 -67.77 32.54
CA VAL A 9 -17.27 -67.25 31.67
C VAL A 9 -16.63 -66.62 30.41
N ILE A 10 -16.98 -67.17 29.25
CA ILE A 10 -16.84 -66.57 27.91
C ILE A 10 -18.18 -65.87 27.63
N LEU A 11 -18.16 -64.61 27.15
CA LEU A 11 -19.15 -63.86 26.34
C LEU A 11 -18.96 -62.35 26.68
N ALA A 12 -18.93 -61.37 25.78
CA ALA A 12 -19.07 -61.31 24.35
C ALA A 12 -18.40 -60.01 23.88
N LEU A 13 -17.40 -60.11 23.01
CA LEU A 13 -16.67 -59.01 22.41
C LEU A 13 -17.36 -58.65 21.07
N SER A 14 -18.43 -57.85 21.08
CA SER A 14 -19.13 -57.53 19.81
C SER A 14 -19.98 -56.27 19.81
N LEU A 15 -19.46 -55.12 20.27
CA LEU A 15 -20.18 -53.85 20.03
C LEU A 15 -19.30 -52.58 19.92
N LEU A 16 -17.97 -52.70 19.83
CA LEU A 16 -17.08 -51.53 19.81
C LEU A 16 -16.33 -51.29 18.49
N ILE A 17 -16.82 -51.81 17.35
CA ILE A 17 -16.14 -51.63 16.05
C ILE A 17 -16.94 -50.74 15.08
N VAL A 18 -18.25 -50.55 15.27
CA VAL A 18 -19.06 -49.74 14.33
C VAL A 18 -18.98 -48.23 14.61
N PHE A 19 -18.60 -47.80 15.81
CA PHE A 19 -18.50 -46.37 16.14
C PHE A 19 -17.19 -45.69 15.70
N LEU A 20 -16.10 -46.44 15.48
CA LEU A 20 -14.83 -45.84 15.04
C LEU A 20 -14.84 -45.46 13.55
N ILE A 21 -15.52 -46.22 12.68
CA ILE A 21 -15.51 -45.97 11.23
C ILE A 21 -16.36 -44.73 10.88
N GLY A 22 -17.45 -44.48 11.60
CA GLY A 22 -18.29 -43.28 11.46
C GLY A 22 -17.60 -41.99 11.95
N ALA A 23 -16.78 -42.09 13.00
CA ALA A 23 -16.02 -40.95 13.50
C ALA A 23 -14.89 -40.54 12.53
N PHE A 24 -14.22 -41.49 11.88
CA PHE A 24 -13.16 -41.18 10.91
C PHE A 24 -13.69 -40.60 9.60
N THR A 25 -14.85 -41.03 9.13
CA THR A 25 -15.48 -40.46 7.92
C THR A 25 -16.03 -39.06 8.15
N THR A 26 -16.66 -38.81 9.31
CA THR A 26 -17.12 -37.46 9.69
C THR A 26 -15.98 -36.50 10.01
N MET A 27 -14.90 -36.98 10.65
CA MET A 27 -13.69 -36.18 10.92
C MET A 27 -12.88 -35.92 9.64
N GLY A 28 -12.83 -36.88 8.70
CA GLY A 28 -12.26 -36.70 7.37
C GLY A 28 -13.04 -35.69 6.51
N TYR A 29 -14.37 -35.66 6.61
CA TYR A 29 -15.21 -34.63 5.98
C TYR A 29 -15.09 -33.26 6.68
N ARG A 30 -15.04 -33.22 8.02
CA ARG A 30 -14.79 -31.97 8.77
C ARG A 30 -13.41 -31.38 8.46
N ALA A 31 -12.37 -32.20 8.36
CA ALA A 31 -11.02 -31.76 8.01
C ALA A 31 -10.93 -31.26 6.56
N LYS A 32 -11.58 -31.94 5.59
CA LYS A 32 -11.69 -31.43 4.20
C LYS A 32 -12.55 -30.16 4.08
N SER A 33 -13.55 -29.99 4.93
CA SER A 33 -14.40 -28.79 4.97
C SER A 33 -13.74 -27.59 5.66
N LEU A 34 -12.83 -27.81 6.62
CA LEU A 34 -11.96 -26.77 7.19
C LEU A 34 -10.78 -26.41 6.27
N ALA A 35 -10.40 -27.32 5.36
CA ALA A 35 -9.48 -27.06 4.27
C ALA A 35 -10.17 -26.38 3.05
N LYS A 36 -11.43 -25.96 3.18
CA LYS A 36 -12.06 -25.01 2.26
C LYS A 36 -11.40 -23.66 2.51
N GLU A 37 -10.26 -23.45 1.87
CA GLU A 37 -9.62 -22.16 1.61
C GLU A 37 -10.04 -21.08 2.62
N THR A 38 -9.52 -21.16 3.84
CA THR A 38 -9.13 -19.92 4.48
C THR A 38 -8.13 -19.32 3.51
N ARG A 39 -8.61 -18.47 2.59
CA ARG A 39 -7.78 -17.50 1.86
C ARG A 39 -6.89 -16.94 2.94
N ASP A 40 -5.62 -17.31 2.93
CA ASP A 40 -4.72 -16.98 4.01
C ASP A 40 -4.79 -15.45 4.12
N PRO A 41 -5.41 -14.90 5.19
CA PRO A 41 -5.58 -13.47 5.31
C PRO A 41 -4.27 -12.84 5.77
N ARG A 42 -3.13 -13.57 5.68
CA ARG A 42 -1.77 -13.08 5.88
C ARG A 42 -1.53 -11.88 4.98
N ASN A 43 -1.84 -10.74 5.56
CA ASN A 43 -1.40 -9.46 5.11
C ASN A 43 -0.03 -9.23 5.74
N TYR A 44 0.85 -8.62 4.97
CA TYR A 44 2.14 -8.19 5.48
C TYR A 44 2.12 -6.67 5.63
N TYR A 45 2.62 -6.19 6.76
CA TYR A 45 3.03 -4.80 6.84
C TYR A 45 4.43 -4.66 6.26
N PHE A 46 4.64 -3.61 5.49
CA PHE A 46 5.95 -3.24 5.00
C PHE A 46 6.31 -1.88 5.59
N VAL A 47 7.51 -1.78 6.14
CA VAL A 47 8.01 -0.55 6.76
C VAL A 47 9.43 -0.29 6.33
N ILE A 48 9.71 0.92 5.87
CA ILE A 48 11.07 1.38 5.62
C ILE A 48 11.77 1.54 6.98
N THR A 49 12.92 0.89 7.13
CA THR A 49 13.74 0.93 8.34
C THR A 49 15.17 1.29 7.99
N GLY A 50 15.76 2.23 8.71
CA GLY A 50 17.09 2.75 8.38
C GLY A 50 17.09 3.45 7.01
N GLU A 51 18.24 3.46 6.34
CA GLU A 51 18.39 4.20 5.08
C GLU A 51 18.01 3.39 3.83
N LYS A 52 18.07 2.05 3.88
CA LYS A 52 18.03 1.19 2.67
C LYS A 52 17.33 -0.14 2.86
N THR A 53 16.60 -0.33 3.95
CA THR A 53 15.99 -1.62 4.27
C THR A 53 14.48 -1.48 4.41
N ILE A 54 13.74 -2.47 3.91
CA ILE A 54 12.31 -2.61 4.16
C ILE A 54 12.12 -3.88 4.99
N CYS A 55 11.49 -3.76 6.15
CA CYS A 55 11.08 -4.91 6.96
C CYS A 55 9.68 -5.36 6.53
N LYS A 56 9.52 -6.66 6.30
CA LYS A 56 8.23 -7.33 6.09
C LYS A 56 7.79 -7.96 7.41
N ILE A 57 6.63 -7.56 7.91
CA ILE A 57 6.09 -8.00 9.19
C ILE A 57 4.80 -8.76 8.91
N ASP A 58 4.71 -9.97 9.44
CA ASP A 58 3.49 -10.77 9.38
C ASP A 58 2.44 -10.19 10.33
N SER A 59 1.26 -9.84 9.81
CA SER A 59 0.23 -9.13 10.59
C SER A 59 -0.46 -10.00 11.64
N VAL A 60 -0.27 -11.32 11.61
CA VAL A 60 -0.88 -12.25 12.55
C VAL A 60 0.07 -12.51 13.72
N THR A 61 1.34 -12.74 13.42
CA THR A 61 2.36 -13.08 14.42
C THR A 61 3.10 -11.85 14.96
N ASN A 62 2.98 -10.70 14.29
CA ASN A 62 3.72 -9.47 14.57
C ASN A 62 5.25 -9.65 14.52
N GLN A 63 5.73 -10.65 13.78
CA GLN A 63 7.16 -10.94 13.63
C GLN A 63 7.69 -10.42 12.29
N ILE A 64 8.96 -9.98 12.28
CA ILE A 64 9.68 -9.69 11.05
C ILE A 64 10.00 -11.03 10.36
N VAL A 65 9.41 -11.26 9.19
CA VAL A 65 9.59 -12.50 8.43
C VAL A 65 10.65 -12.37 7.35
N SER A 66 10.95 -11.14 6.88
CA SER A 66 12.05 -10.89 5.95
C SER A 66 12.50 -9.43 5.97
N ARG A 67 13.69 -9.19 5.39
CA ARG A 67 14.27 -7.85 5.18
C ARG A 67 14.71 -7.73 3.74
N ILE A 68 14.21 -6.72 3.05
CA ILE A 68 14.55 -6.41 1.66
C ILE A 68 15.55 -5.27 1.66
N ASN A 69 16.75 -5.51 1.13
CA ASN A 69 17.74 -4.46 0.92
C ASN A 69 17.48 -3.79 -0.43
N VAL A 70 17.37 -2.46 -0.40
CA VAL A 70 17.06 -1.62 -1.55
C VAL A 70 18.33 -0.89 -1.97
N GLU A 71 18.61 -0.86 -3.27
CA GLU A 71 19.62 0.04 -3.81
C GLU A 71 19.10 1.48 -3.73
N GLY A 72 19.88 2.41 -3.18
CA GLY A 72 19.43 3.79 -2.98
C GLY A 72 18.55 3.97 -1.74
N ARG A 73 17.90 5.14 -1.61
CA ARG A 73 17.06 5.49 -0.46
C ARG A 73 15.58 5.31 -0.82
N PRO A 74 14.84 4.37 -0.22
CA PRO A 74 13.41 4.26 -0.43
C PRO A 74 12.69 5.48 0.18
N GLU A 75 11.86 6.14 -0.62
CA GLU A 75 11.12 7.35 -0.24
C GLU A 75 9.67 7.02 0.14
N ASP A 76 9.03 6.09 -0.58
CA ASP A 76 7.68 5.63 -0.29
C ASP A 76 7.47 4.18 -0.77
N ILE A 77 6.56 3.48 -0.11
CA ILE A 77 6.21 2.09 -0.41
C ILE A 77 4.70 1.90 -0.44
N ARG A 78 4.20 1.12 -1.39
CA ARG A 78 2.79 0.72 -1.47
C ARG A 78 2.65 -0.70 -1.95
N VAL A 79 1.74 -1.44 -1.34
CA VAL A 79 1.28 -2.73 -1.84
C VAL A 79 0.18 -2.48 -2.87
N SER A 80 0.20 -3.22 -3.98
CA SER A 80 -0.82 -3.17 -5.02
C SER A 80 -2.20 -3.53 -4.46
N PRO A 81 -3.30 -3.03 -5.06
CA PRO A 81 -4.66 -3.33 -4.57
C PRO A 81 -5.00 -4.82 -4.48
N ASP A 82 -4.37 -5.66 -5.32
CA ASP A 82 -4.54 -7.12 -5.30
C ASP A 82 -3.63 -7.85 -4.30
N GLY A 83 -2.77 -7.12 -3.57
CA GLY A 83 -1.87 -7.66 -2.55
C GLY A 83 -0.62 -8.35 -3.08
N LYS A 84 -0.40 -8.42 -4.39
CA LYS A 84 0.65 -9.27 -4.98
C LYS A 84 1.98 -8.58 -5.19
N THR A 85 1.99 -7.26 -5.31
CA THR A 85 3.18 -6.48 -5.67
C THR A 85 3.45 -5.40 -4.63
N LEU A 86 4.69 -5.34 -4.14
CA LEU A 86 5.22 -4.21 -3.39
C LEU A 86 5.94 -3.28 -4.36
N ALA A 87 5.44 -2.06 -4.50
CA ALA A 87 6.09 -1.00 -5.25
C ALA A 87 6.88 -0.10 -4.29
N VAL A 88 8.15 0.16 -4.64
CA VAL A 88 9.09 0.95 -3.84
C VAL A 88 9.63 2.08 -4.70
N VAL A 89 9.35 3.32 -4.31
CA VAL A 89 9.97 4.50 -4.92
C VAL A 89 11.30 4.74 -4.27
N VAL A 90 12.34 4.91 -5.09
CA VAL A 90 13.71 5.05 -4.62
C VAL A 90 14.36 6.29 -5.23
N LEU A 91 14.96 7.10 -4.38
CA LEU A 91 15.93 8.12 -4.77
C LEU A 91 17.32 7.47 -4.96
N ASN A 92 17.91 7.64 -6.15
CA ASN A 92 19.29 7.24 -6.38
C ASN A 92 20.25 8.28 -5.78
N ILE A 93 20.59 8.12 -4.51
CA ILE A 93 21.47 9.05 -3.77
C ILE A 93 22.91 9.17 -4.33
N LYS A 94 23.31 8.29 -5.25
CA LYS A 94 24.63 8.32 -5.90
C LYS A 94 24.62 9.07 -7.23
N ASP A 95 23.44 9.41 -7.73
CA ASP A 95 23.25 10.08 -9.00
C ASP A 95 23.24 11.59 -8.79
N GLU A 96 24.11 12.30 -9.49
CA GLU A 96 24.28 13.75 -9.34
C GLU A 96 23.03 14.55 -9.74
N ASP A 97 22.18 13.95 -10.60
CA ASP A 97 20.94 14.56 -11.07
C ASP A 97 19.73 14.26 -10.16
N ASP A 98 19.92 13.51 -9.06
CA ASP A 98 18.85 12.95 -8.22
C ASP A 98 17.85 12.08 -9.01
N ASN A 99 18.29 11.34 -10.02
CA ASN A 99 17.39 10.45 -10.76
C ASN A 99 16.74 9.41 -9.83
N GLY A 100 15.49 9.07 -10.13
CA GLY A 100 14.69 8.12 -9.37
C GLY A 100 14.45 6.82 -10.12
N PHE A 101 14.13 5.77 -9.38
CA PHE A 101 13.55 4.57 -9.96
C PHE A 101 12.48 3.97 -9.06
N ILE A 102 11.63 3.13 -9.64
CA ILE A 102 10.68 2.30 -8.93
C ILE A 102 11.12 0.84 -9.00
N LEU A 103 11.04 0.14 -7.88
CA LEU A 103 11.27 -1.30 -7.78
C LEU A 103 9.95 -2.01 -7.48
N PHE A 104 9.69 -3.11 -8.18
CA PHE A 104 8.53 -3.96 -7.97
C PHE A 104 8.97 -5.30 -7.44
N TYR A 105 8.51 -5.66 -6.25
CA TYR A 105 8.78 -6.96 -5.63
C TYR A 105 7.51 -7.78 -5.55
N ASN A 106 7.63 -9.10 -5.73
CA ASN A 106 6.55 -10.03 -5.44
C ASN A 106 6.36 -10.14 -3.91
N VAL A 107 5.15 -9.90 -3.41
CA VAL A 107 4.86 -9.88 -1.96
C VAL A 107 4.99 -11.25 -1.31
N GLN A 108 4.85 -12.35 -2.05
CA GLN A 108 4.93 -13.69 -1.45
C GLN A 108 6.37 -14.12 -1.21
N ASN A 109 7.27 -13.90 -2.19
CA ASN A 109 8.64 -14.43 -2.17
C ASN A 109 9.74 -13.37 -2.17
N ASP A 110 9.39 -12.09 -2.06
CA ASP A 110 10.29 -10.93 -1.98
C ASP A 110 11.25 -10.78 -3.18
N LYS A 111 10.98 -11.48 -4.30
CA LYS A 111 11.82 -11.38 -5.50
C LYS A 111 11.50 -10.11 -6.28
N LEU A 112 12.56 -9.43 -6.74
CA LEU A 112 12.44 -8.30 -7.66
C LEU A 112 11.85 -8.79 -8.98
N VAL A 113 10.74 -8.19 -9.39
CA VAL A 113 10.04 -8.42 -10.65
C VAL A 113 10.54 -7.46 -11.71
N LYS A 114 10.65 -6.17 -11.38
CA LYS A 114 11.03 -5.13 -12.33
C LYS A 114 11.63 -3.91 -11.65
N LYS A 115 12.52 -3.22 -12.36
CA LYS A 115 13.03 -1.88 -12.06
C LYS A 115 12.72 -0.96 -13.24
N LEU A 116 12.17 0.22 -12.98
CA LEU A 116 11.92 1.25 -13.99
C LEU A 116 12.53 2.58 -13.56
N GLN A 117 13.24 3.24 -14.46
CA GLN A 117 13.70 4.61 -14.26
C GLN A 117 12.51 5.57 -14.31
N ILE A 118 12.50 6.56 -13.45
CA ILE A 118 11.48 7.61 -13.37
C ILE A 118 12.15 8.98 -13.24
N GLY A 119 11.35 10.04 -13.10
CA GLY A 119 11.87 11.39 -12.98
C GLY A 119 12.71 11.65 -11.71
N ARG A 120 13.22 12.87 -11.63
CA ARG A 120 14.18 13.32 -10.63
C ARG A 120 13.51 13.64 -9.30
N HIS A 121 14.16 13.20 -8.23
CA HIS A 121 13.76 13.36 -6.85
C HIS A 121 12.32 12.88 -6.61
N PRO A 122 12.04 11.59 -6.89
CA PRO A 122 10.70 11.06 -6.74
C PRO A 122 10.28 11.05 -5.27
N SER A 123 8.98 11.15 -4.98
CA SER A 123 8.51 11.20 -3.59
C SER A 123 7.38 10.24 -3.28
N ARG A 124 6.15 10.50 -3.73
CA ARG A 124 4.96 9.73 -3.32
C ARG A 124 4.44 8.89 -4.47
N ILE A 125 3.95 7.70 -4.14
CA ILE A 125 3.36 6.73 -5.09
C ILE A 125 1.89 6.47 -4.79
N ALA A 126 1.08 6.35 -5.84
CA ALA A 126 -0.27 5.79 -5.74
C ALA A 126 -0.61 4.87 -6.91
N PHE A 127 -1.36 3.81 -6.60
CA PHE A 127 -2.06 3.00 -7.59
C PHE A 127 -3.38 3.67 -7.95
N VAL A 128 -3.69 3.73 -9.25
CA VAL A 128 -4.96 4.29 -9.74
C VAL A 128 -6.08 3.26 -9.55
N PRO A 129 -7.17 3.57 -8.81
CA PRO A 129 -8.27 2.64 -8.62
C PRO A 129 -8.84 2.13 -9.95
N ASN A 130 -9.07 0.82 -10.04
CA ASN A 130 -9.69 0.15 -11.19
C ASN A 130 -8.98 0.38 -12.54
N ARG A 131 -7.69 0.74 -12.50
CA ARG A 131 -6.86 0.96 -13.70
C ARG A 131 -5.47 0.39 -13.46
N ASN A 132 -4.82 -0.06 -14.53
CA ASN A 132 -3.46 -0.59 -14.47
C ASN A 132 -2.41 0.53 -14.54
N TYR A 133 -2.60 1.57 -13.71
CA TYR A 133 -1.71 2.73 -13.67
C TYR A 133 -1.16 2.98 -12.27
N ILE A 134 0.10 3.42 -12.24
CA ILE A 134 0.78 3.93 -11.05
C ILE A 134 1.26 5.35 -11.34
N MET A 135 1.15 6.21 -10.34
CA MET A 135 1.60 7.59 -10.40
C MET A 135 2.68 7.83 -9.36
N VAL A 136 3.79 8.46 -9.76
CA VAL A 136 4.86 8.88 -8.84
C VAL A 136 5.15 10.37 -9.03
N THR A 137 5.10 11.16 -7.95
CA THR A 137 5.50 12.58 -8.00
C THR A 137 7.01 12.74 -8.14
N ASN A 138 7.47 13.56 -9.09
CA ASN A 138 8.88 13.88 -9.27
C ASN A 138 9.15 15.34 -8.86
N THR A 139 9.77 15.52 -7.69
CA THR A 139 9.86 16.84 -7.04
C THR A 139 10.69 17.82 -7.85
N LYS A 140 11.78 17.36 -8.48
CA LYS A 140 12.68 18.23 -9.26
C LYS A 140 12.15 18.52 -10.66
N ASP A 141 11.42 17.59 -11.26
CA ASP A 141 10.88 17.73 -12.63
C ASP A 141 9.56 18.48 -12.72
N ASN A 142 8.86 18.66 -11.59
CA ASN A 142 7.55 19.32 -11.54
C ASN A 142 6.46 18.56 -12.31
N ASP A 143 6.58 17.23 -12.37
CA ASP A 143 5.66 16.35 -13.05
C ASP A 143 5.37 15.07 -12.24
N ILE A 144 4.62 14.17 -12.87
CA ILE A 144 4.30 12.84 -12.37
C ILE A 144 4.73 11.83 -13.43
N SER A 145 5.50 10.83 -13.00
CA SER A 145 5.72 9.62 -13.79
C SER A 145 4.42 8.81 -13.81
N LEU A 146 3.84 8.63 -14.99
CA LEU A 146 2.71 7.74 -15.21
C LEU A 146 3.25 6.40 -15.71
N ILE A 147 2.90 5.31 -15.03
CA ILE A 147 3.44 3.98 -15.30
C ILE A 147 2.27 3.04 -15.58
N ASP A 148 2.31 2.34 -16.71
CA ASP A 148 1.47 1.17 -16.96
C ASP A 148 2.02 0.00 -16.14
N SER A 149 1.24 -0.45 -15.16
CA SER A 149 1.65 -1.51 -14.23
C SER A 149 1.48 -2.92 -14.78
N GLU A 150 0.77 -3.08 -15.89
CA GLU A 150 0.61 -4.38 -16.57
C GLU A 150 1.83 -4.66 -17.45
N ASN A 151 2.25 -3.67 -18.24
CA ASN A 151 3.38 -3.80 -19.16
C ASN A 151 4.72 -3.32 -18.57
N TYR A 152 4.68 -2.68 -17.40
CA TYR A 152 5.84 -2.04 -16.76
C TYR A 152 6.56 -1.06 -17.68
N ILE A 153 5.80 -0.13 -18.26
CA ILE A 153 6.34 0.94 -19.11
C ILE A 153 6.01 2.31 -18.51
N VAL A 154 6.96 3.23 -18.61
CA VAL A 154 6.74 4.64 -18.25
C VAL A 154 6.14 5.34 -19.47
N LEU A 155 4.97 5.91 -19.28
CA LEU A 155 4.23 6.67 -20.29
C LEU A 155 4.65 8.14 -20.25
N GLN A 156 3.98 8.95 -21.07
CA GLN A 156 4.21 10.39 -21.06
C GLN A 156 3.96 10.98 -19.66
N PRO A 157 4.91 11.77 -19.12
CA PRO A 157 4.76 12.36 -17.80
C PRO A 157 3.67 13.44 -17.79
N ILE A 158 3.03 13.61 -16.64
CA ILE A 158 1.95 14.57 -16.45
C ILE A 158 2.49 15.80 -15.74
N SER A 159 2.52 16.95 -16.41
CA SER A 159 2.99 18.20 -15.81
C SER A 159 2.09 18.66 -14.66
N THR A 160 2.71 19.20 -13.61
CA THR A 160 2.01 19.67 -12.40
C THR A 160 2.35 21.13 -12.06
N GLY A 161 2.33 21.48 -10.77
CA GLY A 161 2.88 22.74 -10.26
C GLY A 161 4.31 22.54 -9.77
N ARG A 162 4.91 23.58 -9.20
CA ARG A 162 6.31 23.49 -8.73
C ARG A 162 6.47 22.58 -7.51
N ARG A 163 7.45 21.66 -7.58
CA ARG A 163 7.84 20.74 -6.50
C ARG A 163 6.66 19.91 -5.96
N PRO A 164 6.03 19.06 -6.81
CA PRO A 164 4.96 18.17 -6.37
C PRO A 164 5.52 17.20 -5.33
N LYS A 165 4.90 17.15 -4.15
CA LYS A 165 5.38 16.32 -3.04
C LYS A 165 4.50 15.10 -2.81
N ALA A 166 3.21 15.32 -2.66
CA ALA A 166 2.24 14.26 -2.41
C ALA A 166 1.07 14.31 -3.39
N LEU A 167 0.41 13.17 -3.57
CA LEU A 167 -0.79 13.07 -4.39
C LEU A 167 -1.84 12.16 -3.73
N CYS A 168 -3.11 12.38 -4.06
CA CYS A 168 -4.20 11.47 -3.76
C CYS A 168 -5.18 11.41 -4.93
N LEU A 169 -5.91 10.31 -5.04
CA LEU A 169 -6.87 10.07 -6.10
C LEU A 169 -8.30 10.18 -5.57
N SER A 170 -9.22 10.69 -6.39
CA SER A 170 -10.65 10.58 -6.13
C SER A 170 -11.07 9.11 -6.00
N ALA A 171 -12.16 8.85 -5.27
CA ALA A 171 -12.63 7.48 -5.04
C ALA A 171 -12.96 6.72 -6.35
N ASP A 172 -13.41 7.43 -7.37
CA ASP A 172 -13.70 6.92 -8.72
C ASP A 172 -12.47 6.86 -9.64
N GLY A 173 -11.29 7.31 -9.17
CA GLY A 173 -10.05 7.34 -9.94
C GLY A 173 -10.02 8.36 -11.09
N LYS A 174 -11.03 9.23 -11.23
CA LYS A 174 -11.14 10.20 -12.34
C LYS A 174 -10.33 11.47 -12.13
N CYS A 175 -10.02 11.83 -10.90
CA CYS A 175 -9.20 13.00 -10.56
C CYS A 175 -8.00 12.60 -9.71
N CYS A 176 -6.86 13.22 -9.98
CA CYS A 176 -5.69 13.20 -9.11
C CYS A 176 -5.43 14.61 -8.57
N TYR A 177 -5.20 14.71 -7.26
CA TYR A 177 -4.91 15.95 -6.55
C TYR A 177 -3.47 15.92 -6.07
N VAL A 178 -2.69 16.94 -6.41
CA VAL A 178 -1.24 16.96 -6.19
C VAL A 178 -0.86 18.18 -5.37
N ALA A 179 -0.24 17.99 -4.21
CA ALA A 179 0.26 19.06 -3.37
C ALA A 179 1.61 19.57 -3.90
N ASN A 180 1.68 20.85 -4.27
CA ASN A 180 2.86 21.50 -4.83
C ASN A 180 3.54 22.40 -3.79
N THR A 181 4.61 21.91 -3.18
CA THR A 181 5.33 22.63 -2.11
C THR A 181 6.00 23.91 -2.59
N GLY A 182 6.35 24.00 -3.88
CA GLY A 182 7.14 25.09 -4.45
C GLY A 182 6.31 26.31 -4.86
N GLU A 183 4.98 26.24 -4.77
CA GLU A 183 4.09 27.32 -5.18
C GLU A 183 2.78 27.42 -4.37
N ASP A 184 2.69 26.73 -3.23
CA ASP A 184 1.57 26.83 -2.28
C ASP A 184 0.19 26.41 -2.85
N THR A 185 0.19 25.45 -3.79
CA THR A 185 -1.01 25.03 -4.51
C THR A 185 -1.30 23.54 -4.44
N ILE A 186 -2.54 23.17 -4.78
CA ILE A 186 -2.91 21.84 -5.26
C ILE A 186 -3.14 21.92 -6.77
N THR A 187 -2.56 21.00 -7.54
CA THR A 187 -2.93 20.75 -8.93
C THR A 187 -4.01 19.69 -9.00
N VAL A 188 -5.05 19.91 -9.80
CA VAL A 188 -6.07 18.91 -10.15
C VAL A 188 -5.76 18.41 -11.56
N VAL A 189 -5.61 17.09 -11.68
CA VAL A 189 -5.37 16.37 -12.93
C VAL A 189 -6.61 15.55 -13.26
N ASP A 190 -7.10 15.69 -14.50
CA ASP A 190 -8.08 14.80 -15.10
C ASP A 190 -7.38 13.52 -15.58
N MET A 191 -7.82 12.38 -15.06
CA MET A 191 -7.25 11.06 -15.32
C MET A 191 -7.81 10.38 -16.57
N GLU A 192 -8.84 10.93 -17.22
CA GLU A 192 -9.30 10.45 -18.52
C GLU A 192 -8.33 10.86 -19.62
N ASN A 193 -7.85 12.10 -19.57
CA ASN A 193 -6.97 12.69 -20.57
C ASN A 193 -5.54 12.93 -20.08
N PHE A 194 -5.25 12.62 -18.81
CA PHE A 194 -3.95 12.86 -18.16
C PHE A 194 -3.48 14.32 -18.23
N LYS A 195 -4.42 15.27 -18.07
CA LYS A 195 -4.13 16.71 -18.21
C LYS A 195 -4.45 17.47 -16.94
N LYS A 196 -3.65 18.50 -16.65
CA LYS A 196 -3.97 19.50 -15.63
C LYS A 196 -5.25 20.23 -16.03
N VAL A 197 -6.21 20.28 -15.12
CA VAL A 197 -7.47 21.01 -15.33
C VAL A 197 -7.65 22.19 -14.38
N LYS A 198 -7.01 22.16 -13.19
CA LYS A 198 -7.16 23.23 -12.21
C LYS A 198 -5.94 23.38 -11.32
N LYS A 199 -5.74 24.59 -10.80
CA LYS A 199 -4.77 24.90 -9.75
C LYS A 199 -5.48 25.66 -8.64
N LEU A 200 -5.27 25.26 -7.39
CA LEU A 200 -5.93 25.82 -6.20
C LEU A 200 -4.86 26.28 -5.21
N ARG A 201 -4.84 27.55 -4.81
CA ARG A 201 -3.94 28.02 -3.74
C ARG A 201 -4.53 27.61 -2.40
N VAL A 202 -3.77 26.91 -1.55
CA VAL A 202 -4.31 26.29 -0.31
C VAL A 202 -3.68 26.75 0.99
N GLY A 203 -2.45 27.25 0.92
CA GLY A 203 -1.68 27.68 2.08
C GLY A 203 -0.20 27.33 1.90
N ARG A 204 0.64 27.82 2.81
CA ARG A 204 2.09 27.75 2.66
C ARG A 204 2.63 26.34 2.85
N TYR A 205 3.41 25.90 1.87
CA TYR A 205 4.16 24.64 1.88
C TYR A 205 3.27 23.42 2.12
N PRO A 206 2.33 23.12 1.20
CA PRO A 206 1.47 21.95 1.29
C PRO A 206 2.30 20.68 1.08
N THR A 207 2.40 19.81 2.09
CA THR A 207 3.36 18.69 2.12
C THR A 207 2.72 17.32 1.90
N ASP A 208 1.57 17.06 2.49
CA ASP A 208 0.82 15.81 2.38
C ASP A 208 -0.66 16.10 2.07
N ILE A 209 -1.33 15.14 1.44
CA ILE A 209 -2.69 15.30 0.92
C ILE A 209 -3.47 13.99 1.01
N SER A 210 -4.71 14.04 1.50
CA SER A 210 -5.56 12.85 1.64
C SER A 210 -7.00 13.16 1.27
N LEU A 211 -7.68 12.19 0.65
CA LEU A 211 -9.09 12.27 0.31
C LEU A 211 -9.94 11.52 1.35
N ASN A 212 -10.95 12.19 1.89
CA ASN A 212 -12.08 11.53 2.50
C ASN A 212 -12.99 10.95 1.41
N LYS A 213 -12.92 9.63 1.20
CA LYS A 213 -13.69 8.91 0.15
C LYS A 213 -15.21 9.09 0.24
N ASP A 214 -15.76 9.35 1.42
CA ASP A 214 -17.20 9.42 1.66
C ASP A 214 -17.75 10.80 1.26
N SER A 215 -17.09 11.87 1.70
CA SER A 215 -17.48 13.25 1.42
C SER A 215 -16.88 13.81 0.12
N GLY A 216 -15.79 13.21 -0.37
CA GLY A 216 -14.96 13.77 -1.45
C GLY A 216 -14.12 14.98 -1.04
N ASN A 217 -14.11 15.35 0.24
CA ASN A 217 -13.28 16.44 0.75
C ASN A 217 -11.81 16.01 0.85
N ILE A 218 -10.91 16.97 0.69
CA ILE A 218 -9.47 16.79 0.72
C ILE A 218 -8.91 17.51 1.94
N MET A 219 -8.03 16.83 2.68
CA MET A 219 -7.23 17.44 3.74
C MET A 219 -5.79 17.60 3.26
N VAL A 220 -5.18 18.76 3.54
CA VAL A 220 -3.79 19.06 3.17
C VAL A 220 -3.02 19.61 4.36
N THR A 221 -1.83 19.10 4.61
CA THR A 221 -0.94 19.63 5.66
C THR A 221 -0.20 20.85 5.17
N LEU A 222 -0.22 21.95 5.94
CA LEU A 222 0.47 23.20 5.63
C LEU A 222 1.65 23.37 6.59
N SER A 223 2.79 22.75 6.28
CA SER A 223 3.89 22.64 7.25
C SER A 223 4.54 23.99 7.61
N LYS A 224 4.40 25.03 6.78
CA LYS A 224 4.86 26.40 7.10
C LYS A 224 3.81 27.29 7.74
N GLU A 225 2.60 26.76 7.98
CA GLU A 225 1.53 27.47 8.71
C GLU A 225 1.15 26.80 10.02
N LYS A 226 1.70 25.61 10.33
CA LYS A 226 1.22 24.76 11.44
C LYS A 226 -0.30 24.60 11.39
N ALA A 227 -0.82 24.25 10.21
CA ALA A 227 -2.25 24.14 9.98
C ALA A 227 -2.56 23.00 9.01
N VAL A 228 -3.82 22.60 8.95
CA VAL A 228 -4.37 21.81 7.85
C VAL A 228 -5.41 22.62 7.09
N ALA A 229 -5.44 22.45 5.77
CA ALA A 229 -6.50 22.96 4.91
C ALA A 229 -7.50 21.85 4.58
N LEU A 230 -8.79 22.15 4.70
CA LEU A 230 -9.90 21.34 4.24
C LEU A 230 -10.44 21.96 2.95
N VAL A 231 -10.36 21.21 1.87
CA VAL A 231 -10.68 21.65 0.51
C VAL A 231 -11.82 20.78 -0.01
N ASN A 232 -12.91 21.41 -0.45
CA ASN A 232 -13.93 20.73 -1.25
C ASN A 232 -13.62 20.99 -2.73
N PRO A 233 -13.22 19.97 -3.52
CA PRO A 233 -12.83 20.20 -4.91
C PRO A 233 -13.98 20.64 -5.83
N ARG A 234 -15.24 20.42 -5.41
CA ARG A 234 -16.46 20.76 -6.16
C ARG A 234 -17.01 22.15 -5.86
N ARG A 235 -16.55 22.81 -4.79
CA ARG A 235 -17.02 24.14 -4.36
C ARG A 235 -15.84 25.09 -4.21
N SER A 236 -16.11 26.39 -4.28
CA SER A 236 -15.13 27.42 -3.93
C SER A 236 -15.10 27.59 -2.41
N GLY A 237 -13.93 27.43 -1.79
CA GLY A 237 -13.73 27.67 -0.36
C GLY A 237 -12.70 26.73 0.24
N ILE A 238 -11.87 27.28 1.13
CA ILE A 238 -10.86 26.53 1.89
C ILE A 238 -11.05 26.88 3.35
N GLN A 239 -11.30 25.86 4.16
CA GLN A 239 -11.29 26.01 5.62
C GLN A 239 -9.91 25.64 6.14
N LYS A 240 -9.44 26.32 7.17
CA LYS A 240 -8.17 26.00 7.82
C LYS A 240 -8.39 25.69 9.29
N VAL A 241 -7.66 24.71 9.78
CA VAL A 241 -7.59 24.37 11.21
C VAL A 241 -6.15 24.55 11.66
N ASN A 242 -5.94 25.43 12.63
CA ASN A 242 -4.63 25.68 13.20
C ASN A 242 -4.24 24.55 14.14
N LEU A 243 -2.96 24.22 14.14
CA LEU A 243 -2.31 23.22 14.97
C LEU A 243 -1.23 23.90 15.83
N THR A 244 -0.84 23.24 16.92
CA THR A 244 0.30 23.65 17.75
C THR A 244 1.64 23.36 17.10
N ASP A 245 1.71 22.20 16.42
CA ASP A 245 2.91 21.61 15.87
C ASP A 245 2.89 21.53 14.35
N ILE A 246 4.07 21.30 13.75
CA ILE A 246 4.20 21.18 12.31
C ILE A 246 3.62 19.83 11.86
N PRO A 247 2.55 19.81 11.04
CA PRO A 247 2.03 18.56 10.53
C PRO A 247 3.01 17.94 9.52
N LYS A 248 3.19 16.62 9.62
CA LYS A 248 4.13 15.86 8.78
C LYS A 248 3.42 14.99 7.73
N ASN A 249 2.51 14.13 8.16
CA ASN A 249 1.80 13.18 7.30
C ASN A 249 0.33 13.08 7.71
N ILE A 250 -0.49 12.58 6.79
CA ILE A 250 -1.88 12.20 7.02
C ILE A 250 -1.98 10.68 6.90
N CYS A 251 -2.55 10.03 7.91
CA CYS A 251 -2.99 8.64 7.83
C CYS A 251 -4.52 8.55 7.93
N ARG A 252 -5.08 7.42 7.49
CA ARG A 252 -6.49 7.07 7.67
C ARG A 252 -6.56 5.69 8.32
#